data_AF-A0A5N5XID6-F1
#
_entry.id   AF-A0A5N5XID6-F1
#
_cell.length_a   1.000
_cell.length_b   1.000
_cell.length_c   1.000
_cell.angle_alpha   90.00
_cell.angle_beta   90.00
_cell.angle_gamma   90.00
#
_symmetry.space_group_name_H-M   'P 1'
#
loop_
_entity.id
_entity.type
_entity.pdbx_description
1 polymer ?
#
loop_
_entity_poly.entity_id
_entity_poly.type
_entity_poly.pdbx_seq_one_letter_code
_entity_poly.pdbx_strand_id
1 'polypeptide(L)'
;MLPVIRNQVIVHGEKAIVWTQFPAEQIYVSTVLREANIDTEVFHACLSRDERMEIIDQFAQKMDECMVLVCGYNINAAGLNLQSLCRNVHLLCVGISKSIVKQVIGRVSRLGQDRITFVYEYRVAGSFDGELVEKSESKALPGLVAEVGEIELQVGAFREFAVENWIHGYFIETF
;
A
#
# COMPACT_ATOMS: atom_id res chain seq x y z
N MET A 1 -0.81 11.04 -6.83
CA MET A 1 -1.52 10.42 -5.69
C MET A 1 -2.92 11.00 -5.48
N LEU A 2 -3.07 12.28 -5.10
CA LEU A 2 -4.38 12.86 -4.73
C LEU A 2 -5.50 12.65 -5.78
N PRO A 3 -5.27 12.83 -7.10
CA PRO A 3 -6.34 12.61 -8.09
C PRO A 3 -6.90 11.18 -8.10
N VAL A 4 -6.02 10.18 -7.89
CA VAL A 4 -6.38 8.76 -7.87
C VAL A 4 -7.19 8.45 -6.61
N ILE A 5 -6.68 8.85 -5.44
CA ILE A 5 -7.38 8.64 -4.15
C ILE A 5 -8.74 9.35 -4.16
N ARG A 6 -8.80 10.59 -4.67
CA ARG A 6 -10.06 11.34 -4.80
C ARG A 6 -11.09 10.57 -5.64
N ASN A 7 -10.67 10.01 -6.76
CA ASN A 7 -11.57 9.23 -7.61
C ASN A 7 -12.05 7.96 -6.90
N GLN A 8 -11.16 7.21 -6.26
CA GLN A 8 -11.51 6.01 -5.50
C GLN A 8 -12.48 6.32 -4.34
N VAL A 9 -12.15 7.30 -3.52
CA VAL A 9 -12.92 7.61 -2.30
C VAL A 9 -14.24 8.31 -2.63
N ILE A 10 -14.22 9.37 -3.44
CA ILE A 10 -15.39 10.24 -3.64
C ILE A 10 -16.32 9.67 -4.72
N VAL A 11 -15.78 9.13 -5.81
CA VAL A 11 -16.60 8.65 -6.93
C VAL A 11 -17.02 7.20 -6.71
N HIS A 12 -16.11 6.35 -6.21
CA HIS A 12 -16.37 4.93 -6.04
C HIS A 12 -16.72 4.51 -4.60
N GLY A 13 -16.55 5.39 -3.61
CA GLY A 13 -16.80 5.02 -2.21
C GLY A 13 -15.84 3.95 -1.70
N GLU A 14 -14.65 3.84 -2.28
CA GLU A 14 -13.69 2.79 -1.95
C GLU A 14 -12.61 3.28 -1.01
N LYS A 15 -12.33 2.46 0.00
CA LYS A 15 -11.25 2.72 0.93
C LYS A 15 -9.88 2.52 0.31
N ALA A 16 -8.93 3.31 0.78
CA ALA A 16 -7.53 3.24 0.37
C ALA A 16 -6.59 3.22 1.59
N ILE A 17 -5.44 2.58 1.43
CA ILE A 17 -4.34 2.64 2.40
C ILE A 17 -3.13 3.29 1.76
N VAL A 18 -2.49 4.22 2.45
CA VAL A 18 -1.26 4.90 1.99
C VAL A 18 -0.10 4.52 2.90
N TRP A 19 0.92 3.89 2.32
CA TRP A 19 2.15 3.51 3.00
C TRP A 19 3.24 4.54 2.78
N THR A 20 3.90 4.88 3.88
CA THR A 20 4.93 5.92 3.97
C THR A 20 6.16 5.37 4.69
N GLN A 21 7.31 5.98 4.43
CA GLN A 21 8.58 5.62 5.06
C GLN A 21 8.86 6.47 6.31
N PHE A 22 8.50 7.76 6.27
CA PHE A 22 8.83 8.71 7.33
C PHE A 22 7.59 9.34 7.98
N PRO A 23 7.63 9.68 9.28
CA PRO A 23 6.51 10.38 9.94
C PRO A 23 6.15 11.73 9.29
N ALA A 24 7.13 12.45 8.74
CA ALA A 24 6.88 13.69 8.03
C ALA A 24 5.98 13.48 6.78
N GLU A 25 6.13 12.36 6.10
CA GLU A 25 5.27 11.98 4.97
C GLU A 25 3.86 11.66 5.43
N GLN A 26 3.70 11.00 6.59
CA GLN A 26 2.38 10.74 7.17
C GLN A 26 1.62 12.05 7.44
N ILE A 27 2.32 13.03 8.02
CA ILE A 27 1.76 14.37 8.28
C ILE A 27 1.39 15.05 6.96
N TYR A 28 2.28 15.00 5.98
CA TYR A 28 2.04 15.60 4.66
C TYR A 28 0.80 15.00 3.98
N VAL A 29 0.73 13.67 3.86
CA VAL A 29 -0.39 12.96 3.22
C VAL A 29 -1.70 13.25 3.95
N SER A 30 -1.72 13.09 5.28
CA SER A 30 -2.95 13.30 6.06
C SER A 30 -3.45 14.73 5.99
N THR A 31 -2.54 15.72 6.02
CA THR A 31 -2.91 17.13 5.86
C THR A 31 -3.53 17.37 4.48
N VAL A 32 -2.87 16.93 3.41
CA VAL A 32 -3.38 17.12 2.03
C VAL A 32 -4.74 16.46 1.82
N LEU A 33 -4.97 15.26 2.36
CA LEU A 33 -6.23 14.56 2.23
C LEU A 33 -7.35 15.20 3.07
N ARG A 34 -7.05 15.63 4.30
CA ARG A 34 -8.01 16.33 5.15
C ARG A 34 -8.43 17.68 4.57
N GLU A 35 -7.49 18.45 4.03
CA GLU A 35 -7.78 19.69 3.30
C GLU A 35 -8.65 19.44 2.04
N ALA A 36 -8.55 18.25 1.45
CA ALA A 36 -9.42 17.81 0.35
C ALA A 36 -10.78 17.26 0.82
N ASN A 37 -11.13 17.39 2.11
CA ASN A 37 -12.32 16.82 2.75
C ASN A 37 -12.43 15.29 2.61
N ILE A 38 -11.30 14.59 2.66
CA ILE A 38 -11.25 13.13 2.68
C ILE A 38 -11.00 12.67 4.11
N ASP A 39 -11.94 11.88 4.65
CA ASP A 39 -11.83 11.30 5.99
C ASP A 39 -10.60 10.39 6.08
N THR A 40 -9.63 10.78 6.91
CA THR A 40 -8.29 10.21 6.92
C THR A 40 -7.76 10.08 8.35
N GLU A 41 -7.34 8.86 8.69
CA GLU A 41 -6.64 8.57 9.94
C GLU A 41 -5.18 8.20 9.73
N VAL A 42 -4.36 8.45 10.75
CA VAL A 42 -2.91 8.17 10.72
C VAL A 42 -2.58 7.11 11.75
N PHE A 43 -2.14 5.95 11.27
CA PHE A 43 -1.64 4.89 12.12
C PHE A 43 -0.14 5.10 12.38
N HIS A 44 0.22 5.59 13.57
CA HIS A 44 1.60 5.85 13.99
C HIS A 44 2.00 5.14 15.29
N ALA A 45 3.31 5.04 15.55
CA ALA A 45 3.85 4.26 16.67
C ALA A 45 3.48 4.81 18.06
N CYS A 46 3.23 6.12 18.18
CA CYS A 46 2.87 6.76 19.44
C CYS A 46 1.41 6.56 19.88
N LEU A 47 0.57 5.93 19.04
CA LEU A 47 -0.80 5.58 19.44
C LEU A 47 -0.78 4.52 20.54
N SER A 48 -1.64 4.72 21.55
CA SER A 48 -1.98 3.74 22.56
C SER A 48 -2.64 2.51 21.92
N ARG A 49 -2.78 1.43 22.70
CA ARG A 49 -3.43 0.22 22.22
C ARG A 49 -4.89 0.47 21.85
N ASP A 50 -5.60 1.25 22.64
CA ASP A 50 -7.03 1.49 22.47
C ASP A 50 -7.29 2.35 21.23
N GLU A 51 -6.51 3.41 21.02
CA GLU A 51 -6.58 4.24 19.81
C GLU A 51 -6.28 3.43 18.54
N ARG A 52 -5.29 2.51 18.59
CA ARG A 52 -5.02 1.62 17.45
C ARG A 52 -6.20 0.71 17.16
N MET A 53 -6.85 0.16 18.18
CA MET A 53 -8.01 -0.71 17.98
C MET A 53 -9.19 0.07 17.41
N GLU A 54 -9.41 1.30 17.89
CA GLU A 54 -10.47 2.18 17.40
C GLU A 54 -10.28 2.54 15.93
N ILE A 55 -9.09 3.01 15.53
CA ILE A 55 -8.80 3.33 14.12
C ILE A 55 -8.99 2.11 13.21
N ILE A 56 -8.59 0.93 13.68
CA ILE A 56 -8.72 -0.31 12.90
C ILE A 56 -10.17 -0.76 12.80
N ASP A 57 -10.95 -0.60 13.87
CA ASP A 57 -12.39 -0.87 13.86
C ASP A 57 -13.12 0.05 12.87
N GLN A 58 -12.85 1.35 12.94
CA GLN A 58 -13.39 2.34 12.00
C GLN A 58 -13.01 2.00 10.55
N PHE A 59 -11.73 1.70 10.29
CA PHE A 59 -11.27 1.40 8.94
C PHE A 59 -11.79 0.07 8.39
N ALA A 60 -11.78 -1.00 9.19
CA ALA A 60 -12.03 -2.36 8.70
C ALA A 60 -13.50 -2.82 8.82
N GLN A 61 -14.31 -2.17 9.67
CA GLN A 61 -15.70 -2.60 9.92
C GLN A 61 -16.75 -1.59 9.47
N LYS A 62 -16.44 -0.29 9.50
CA LYS A 62 -17.42 0.76 9.15
C LYS A 62 -17.21 1.21 7.72
N MET A 63 -18.25 1.20 6.88
CA MET A 63 -18.08 1.50 5.45
C MET A 63 -17.75 2.97 5.17
N ASP A 64 -18.34 3.89 5.92
CA ASP A 64 -18.30 5.34 5.63
C ASP A 64 -17.42 6.15 6.61
N GLU A 65 -16.63 5.49 7.45
CA GLU A 65 -15.67 6.13 8.36
C GLU A 65 -14.23 5.74 7.99
N CYS A 66 -13.27 6.63 8.17
CA CYS A 66 -11.86 6.41 7.85
C CYS A 66 -11.71 5.87 6.42
N MET A 67 -11.95 6.73 5.42
CA MET A 67 -11.88 6.36 4.01
C MET A 67 -10.44 6.14 3.54
N VAL A 68 -9.48 6.85 4.15
CA VAL A 68 -8.05 6.64 3.90
C VAL A 68 -7.29 6.40 5.19
N LEU A 69 -6.55 5.31 5.25
CA LEU A 69 -5.64 5.02 6.35
C LEU A 69 -4.20 5.27 5.93
N VAL A 70 -3.48 6.13 6.67
CA VAL A 70 -2.07 6.41 6.42
C VAL A 70 -1.21 5.62 7.40
N CYS A 71 -0.36 4.73 6.88
CA CYS A 71 0.48 3.82 7.65
C CYS A 71 1.96 4.01 7.35
N GLY A 72 2.81 3.69 8.33
CA GLY A 72 4.26 3.63 8.16
C GLY A 72 4.73 2.21 7.93
N TYR A 73 5.68 1.99 7.02
CA TYR A 73 6.26 0.66 6.76
C TYR A 73 6.83 -0.02 8.00
N ASN A 74 7.44 0.76 8.89
CA ASN A 74 8.13 0.27 10.08
C ASN A 74 7.20 -0.03 11.26
N ILE A 75 5.92 0.29 11.13
CA ILE A 75 4.96 0.00 12.20
C ILE A 75 4.64 -1.47 12.11
N ASN A 76 4.78 -2.17 13.24
CA ASN A 76 4.48 -3.58 13.33
C ASN A 76 2.96 -3.80 13.20
N ALA A 77 2.48 -3.78 11.96
CA ALA A 77 1.12 -4.11 11.57
C ALA A 77 0.90 -5.64 11.53
N ALA A 78 1.82 -6.44 12.09
CA ALA A 78 1.64 -7.87 12.19
C ALA A 78 0.39 -8.18 13.03
N GLY A 79 -0.66 -8.62 12.35
CA GLY A 79 -1.94 -8.99 12.96
C GLY A 79 -3.11 -8.05 12.65
N LEU A 80 -2.89 -6.94 11.94
CA LEU A 80 -4.00 -6.08 11.49
C LEU A 80 -4.73 -6.74 10.31
N ASN A 81 -6.03 -6.98 10.46
CA ASN A 81 -6.91 -7.43 9.38
C ASN A 81 -7.45 -6.20 8.64
N LEU A 82 -6.79 -5.83 7.54
CA LEU A 82 -7.13 -4.64 6.75
C LEU A 82 -7.83 -4.99 5.42
N GLN A 83 -8.02 -6.28 5.15
CA GLN A 83 -8.48 -6.80 3.87
C GLN A 83 -9.99 -6.64 3.60
N SER A 84 -10.83 -6.55 4.64
CA SER A 84 -12.30 -6.64 4.49
C SER A 84 -12.89 -5.55 3.58
N LEU A 85 -12.54 -4.30 3.82
CA LEU A 85 -13.13 -3.14 3.15
C LEU A 85 -12.17 -2.40 2.21
N CYS A 86 -10.87 -2.66 2.31
CA CYS A 86 -9.84 -2.01 1.49
C CYS A 86 -9.33 -2.95 0.39
N ARG A 87 -9.20 -2.43 -0.83
CA ARG A 87 -8.51 -3.09 -1.95
C ARG A 87 -7.47 -2.21 -2.66
N ASN A 88 -7.40 -0.93 -2.29
CA ASN A 88 -6.54 0.05 -2.93
C ASN A 88 -5.33 0.35 -2.03
N VAL A 89 -4.14 -0.04 -2.49
CA VAL A 89 -2.88 0.12 -1.78
C VAL A 89 -2.03 1.17 -2.49
N HIS A 90 -1.61 2.19 -1.78
CA HIS A 90 -0.75 3.26 -2.27
C HIS A 90 0.59 3.21 -1.57
N LEU A 91 1.67 3.15 -2.34
CA LEU A 91 3.04 3.22 -1.85
C LEU A 91 3.58 4.61 -2.20
N LEU A 92 3.53 5.56 -1.27
CA LEU A 92 3.99 6.93 -1.51
C LEU A 92 5.49 6.96 -1.82
N CYS A 93 6.23 6.12 -1.11
CA CYS A 93 7.67 5.97 -1.28
C CYS A 93 7.99 4.49 -1.51
N VAL A 94 9.06 4.26 -2.26
CA VAL A 94 9.59 2.92 -2.52
C VAL A 94 10.02 2.30 -1.20
N GLY A 95 9.55 1.10 -0.91
CA GLY A 95 9.99 0.36 0.27
C GLY A 95 11.48 0.01 0.19
N ILE A 96 12.18 0.05 1.33
CA ILE A 96 13.63 -0.22 1.41
C ILE A 96 14.02 -1.62 0.89
N SER A 97 13.06 -2.55 0.85
CA SER A 97 13.24 -3.87 0.24
C SER A 97 11.92 -4.43 -0.29
N LYS A 98 12.02 -5.33 -1.28
CA LYS A 98 10.87 -6.10 -1.78
C LYS A 98 10.13 -6.85 -0.69
N SER A 99 10.84 -7.39 0.31
CA SER A 99 10.22 -8.17 1.38
C SER A 99 9.27 -7.32 2.22
N ILE A 100 9.65 -6.08 2.51
CA ILE A 100 8.77 -5.11 3.21
C ILE A 100 7.54 -4.81 2.36
N VAL A 101 7.73 -4.50 1.07
CA VAL A 101 6.63 -4.20 0.15
C VAL A 101 5.66 -5.39 0.04
N LYS A 102 6.17 -6.61 -0.14
CA LYS A 102 5.35 -7.84 -0.17
C LYS A 102 4.58 -8.04 1.15
N GLN A 103 5.23 -7.83 2.29
CA GLN A 103 4.59 -7.97 3.60
C GLN A 103 3.43 -6.98 3.78
N VAL A 104 3.61 -5.76 3.28
CA VAL A 104 2.66 -4.66 3.37
C VAL A 104 1.46 -4.89 2.46
N ILE A 105 1.71 -5.26 1.20
CA ILE A 105 0.66 -5.66 0.25
C ILE A 105 -0.12 -6.86 0.78
N GLY A 106 0.58 -7.83 1.39
CA GLY A 106 -0.03 -9.01 2.03
C GLY A 106 -0.91 -8.70 3.24
N ARG A 107 -1.00 -7.43 3.69
CA ARG A 107 -2.01 -7.00 4.68
C ARG A 107 -3.39 -6.77 4.07
N VAL A 108 -3.44 -6.49 2.77
CA VAL A 108 -4.68 -6.22 2.03
C VAL A 108 -5.03 -7.38 1.10
N SER A 109 -4.03 -7.92 0.38
CA SER A 109 -4.15 -9.16 -0.40
C SER A 109 -3.82 -10.35 0.49
N ARG A 110 -4.84 -10.86 1.19
CA ARG A 110 -4.77 -12.02 2.08
C ARG A 110 -6.04 -12.86 1.92
N LEU A 111 -6.00 -14.10 2.43
CA LEU A 111 -7.16 -14.97 2.49
C LEU A 111 -8.36 -14.25 3.14
N GLY A 112 -9.48 -14.18 2.41
CA GLY A 112 -10.68 -13.43 2.78
C GLY A 112 -10.89 -12.13 2.00
N GLN A 113 -9.92 -11.70 1.17
CA GLN A 113 -10.13 -10.68 0.15
C GLN A 113 -10.77 -11.31 -1.09
N ASP A 114 -11.98 -10.87 -1.44
CA ASP A 114 -12.73 -11.34 -2.62
C ASP A 114 -12.56 -10.44 -3.85
N ARG A 115 -11.99 -9.24 -3.66
CA ARG A 115 -11.77 -8.26 -4.73
C ARG A 115 -10.31 -8.19 -5.15
N ILE A 116 -10.11 -7.90 -6.44
CA ILE A 116 -8.77 -7.62 -6.98
C ILE A 116 -8.14 -6.47 -6.18
N THR A 117 -6.93 -6.71 -5.67
CA THR A 117 -6.16 -5.70 -4.96
C THR A 117 -5.35 -4.87 -5.95
N PHE A 118 -5.54 -3.56 -5.94
CA PHE A 118 -4.77 -2.61 -6.74
C PHE A 118 -3.64 -2.03 -5.91
N VAL A 119 -2.43 -2.02 -6.47
CA VAL A 119 -1.26 -1.43 -5.85
C VAL A 119 -0.74 -0.32 -6.76
N TYR A 120 -0.58 0.86 -6.20
CA TYR A 120 -0.09 2.05 -6.88
C TYR A 120 1.22 2.50 -6.23
N GLU A 121 2.31 2.40 -6.98
CA GLU A 121 3.62 2.83 -6.54
C GLU A 121 3.98 4.18 -7.19
N TYR A 122 4.25 5.18 -6.35
CA TYR A 122 4.63 6.51 -6.80
C TYR A 122 6.15 6.62 -6.85
N ARG A 123 6.69 6.97 -8.02
CA ARG A 123 8.14 7.08 -8.23
C ARG A 123 8.47 8.37 -8.94
N VAL A 124 9.45 9.10 -8.40
CA VAL A 124 10.02 10.26 -9.08
C VAL A 124 11.14 9.78 -10.02
N ALA A 125 10.89 9.67 -11.33
CA ALA A 125 11.93 9.50 -12.34
C ALA A 125 13.09 10.50 -12.19
N GLY A 126 14.32 9.99 -12.31
CA GLY A 126 15.53 10.75 -12.06
C GLY A 126 15.79 11.07 -10.57
N SER A 127 14.98 10.55 -9.65
CA SER A 127 15.25 10.65 -8.20
C SER A 127 16.02 9.44 -7.68
N PHE A 128 16.46 9.57 -6.42
CA PHE A 128 17.06 8.50 -5.64
C PHE A 128 16.16 7.25 -5.52
N ASP A 129 14.83 7.39 -5.64
CA ASP A 129 13.89 6.28 -5.59
C ASP A 129 14.16 5.27 -6.71
N GLY A 130 14.51 5.74 -7.91
CA GLY A 130 14.84 4.87 -9.04
C GLY A 130 16.08 4.02 -8.77
N GLU A 131 17.12 4.63 -8.19
CA GLU A 131 18.34 3.91 -7.79
C GLU A 131 18.07 2.90 -6.67
N LEU A 132 17.17 3.23 -5.73
CA LEU A 132 16.78 2.33 -4.65
C LEU A 132 16.04 1.10 -5.18
N VAL A 133 15.11 1.27 -6.12
CA VAL A 133 14.42 0.18 -6.81
C VAL A 133 15.45 -0.72 -7.50
N GLU A 134 16.32 -0.16 -8.33
CA GLU A 134 17.30 -0.92 -9.11
C GLU A 134 18.23 -1.76 -8.20
N LYS A 135 18.68 -1.19 -7.09
CA LYS A 135 19.45 -1.92 -6.07
C LYS A 135 18.64 -3.02 -5.39
N SER A 136 17.36 -2.77 -5.08
CA SER A 136 16.48 -3.76 -4.46
C SER A 136 16.17 -4.92 -5.43
N GLU A 137 15.94 -4.63 -6.71
CA GLU A 137 15.80 -5.62 -7.78
C GLU A 137 17.05 -6.50 -7.87
N SER A 138 18.23 -5.87 -7.94
CA SER A 138 19.52 -6.55 -8.04
C SER A 138 19.78 -7.48 -6.85
N LYS A 139 19.37 -7.08 -5.63
CA LYS A 139 19.46 -7.91 -4.43
C LYS A 139 18.48 -9.09 -4.40
N ALA A 140 17.34 -8.98 -5.08
CA ALA A 140 16.34 -10.03 -5.13
C ALA A 140 16.67 -11.12 -6.17
N LEU A 141 17.44 -10.78 -7.22
CA LEU A 141 17.76 -11.69 -8.32
C LEU A 141 18.37 -13.03 -7.88
N PRO A 142 19.38 -13.10 -6.99
CA PRO A 142 19.96 -14.38 -6.59
C PRO A 142 18.95 -15.33 -5.93
N GLY A 143 18.02 -14.79 -5.14
CA GLY A 143 16.95 -15.57 -4.51
C GLY A 143 15.96 -16.11 -5.53
N LEU A 144 15.54 -15.28 -6.49
CA LEU A 144 14.66 -15.71 -7.59
C LEU A 144 15.31 -16.79 -8.45
N VAL A 145 16.59 -16.64 -8.78
CA VAL A 145 17.34 -17.65 -9.56
C VAL A 145 17.42 -18.98 -8.80
N ALA A 146 17.60 -18.94 -7.48
CA ALA A 146 17.58 -20.15 -6.65
C ALA A 146 16.18 -20.81 -6.63
N GLU A 147 15.10 -20.03 -6.58
CA GLU A 147 13.72 -20.54 -6.65
C GLU A 147 13.38 -21.16 -8.01
N VAL A 148 13.91 -20.61 -9.11
CA VAL A 148 13.68 -21.08 -10.49
C VAL A 148 14.38 -22.42 -10.79
N GLY A 149 15.24 -22.91 -9.89
CA GLY A 149 16.02 -24.13 -10.07
C GLY A 149 15.24 -25.42 -10.28
N GLU A 150 13.92 -25.49 -9.99
CA GLU A 150 13.17 -26.76 -10.09
C GLU A 150 11.71 -26.70 -10.60
N ILE A 151 11.07 -25.54 -10.84
CA ILE A 151 9.63 -25.50 -11.20
C ILE A 151 9.33 -24.44 -12.27
N GLU A 152 8.64 -24.85 -13.33
CA GLU A 152 8.01 -23.97 -14.33
C GLU A 152 7.12 -22.93 -13.65
N LEU A 153 7.47 -21.65 -13.85
CA LEU A 153 6.83 -20.50 -13.23
C LEU A 153 5.35 -20.38 -13.65
N GLN A 154 4.43 -20.69 -12.74
CA GLN A 154 3.16 -19.95 -12.69
C GLN A 154 3.40 -18.61 -11.99
N VAL A 155 3.89 -17.64 -12.75
CA VAL A 155 3.76 -16.23 -12.37
C VAL A 155 2.27 -15.91 -12.41
N GLY A 156 1.61 -15.84 -11.25
CA GLY A 156 0.34 -15.14 -11.14
C GLY A 156 0.53 -13.76 -11.78
N ALA A 157 -0.30 -13.46 -12.79
CA ALA A 157 -0.02 -12.40 -13.76
C ALA A 157 0.04 -11.01 -13.10
N PHE A 158 1.23 -10.58 -12.69
CA PHE A 158 1.52 -9.17 -12.44
C PHE A 158 1.44 -8.44 -13.77
N ARG A 159 0.26 -7.88 -14.07
CA ARG A 159 0.10 -6.96 -15.20
C ARG A 159 0.31 -5.55 -14.70
N GLU A 160 1.45 -5.01 -15.07
CA GLU A 160 1.83 -3.63 -14.81
C GLU A 160 1.08 -2.70 -15.76
N PHE A 161 0.57 -1.59 -15.23
CA PHE A 161 -0.04 -0.51 -15.99
C PHE A 161 0.47 0.83 -15.47
N ALA A 162 0.90 1.71 -16.36
CA ALA A 162 1.24 3.07 -16.00
C ALA A 162 -0.04 3.93 -16.05
N VAL A 163 -0.35 4.64 -14.96
CA VAL A 163 -1.46 5.62 -14.94
C VAL A 163 -0.98 6.99 -15.44
N GLU A 164 0.26 7.33 -15.09
CA GLU A 164 1.01 8.52 -15.52
C GLU A 164 2.51 8.13 -15.57
N ASN A 165 3.38 8.96 -16.17
CA ASN A 165 4.84 8.70 -16.28
C ASN A 165 5.57 8.39 -14.94
N TRP A 166 4.89 8.62 -13.80
CA TRP A 166 5.45 8.59 -12.46
C TRP A 166 4.66 7.66 -11.51
N ILE A 167 3.62 6.99 -12.02
CA ILE A 167 2.74 6.08 -11.27
C ILE A 167 2.80 4.70 -11.91
N HIS A 168 3.42 3.76 -11.21
CA HIS A 168 3.45 2.35 -11.61
C HIS A 168 2.32 1.63 -10.86
N GLY A 169 1.27 1.27 -11.58
CA GLY A 169 0.15 0.49 -11.06
C GLY A 169 0.35 -0.98 -11.38
N TYR A 170 -0.01 -1.86 -10.46
CA TYR A 170 -0.16 -3.28 -10.73
C TYR A 170 -1.30 -3.84 -9.90
N PHE A 171 -1.87 -4.96 -10.33
CA PHE A 171 -2.94 -5.63 -9.61
C PHE A 171 -2.53 -7.04 -9.21
N ILE A 172 -3.14 -7.53 -8.13
CA ILE A 172 -2.91 -8.85 -7.57
C ILE A 172 -4.26 -9.55 -7.45
N GLU A 173 -4.38 -10.66 -8.15
CA GLU A 173 -5.49 -11.59 -8.00
C GLU A 173 -5.17 -12.56 -6.86
N THR A 174 -6.09 -12.68 -5.91
CA THR A 174 -6.01 -13.68 -4.84
C THR A 174 -6.92 -14.82 -5.27
N PHE A 175 -6.37 -16.02 -5.50
CA PHE A 175 -7.12 -17.22 -5.89
C PHE A 175 -7.85 -17.84 -4.70
#